data_AF-A0A815XB97-F1
#
_entry.id   AF-A0A815XB97-F1
#
_cell.length_a   1.000
_cell.length_b   1.000
_cell.length_c   1.000
_cell.angle_alpha   90.00
_cell.angle_beta   90.00
_cell.angle_gamma   90.00
#
_symmetry.space_group_name_H-M   'P 1'
#
loop_
_entity.id
_entity.type
_entity.pdbx_description
1 polymer ?
#
loop_
_entity_poly.entity_id
_entity_poly.type
_entity_poly.pdbx_seq_one_letter_code
_entity_poly.pdbx_strand_id
1 'polypeptide(L)' 'PPNHPDLAKSYNNIGTIYEDMNNYSKARTFYKHAIQIGQQSLPSNHPDLQQWRTNLEYVKNK' A
#
# COMPACT_ATOMS: atom_id res chain seq x y z
N PRO A 1 -12.32 -6.95 11.31
CA PRO A 1 -11.70 -5.97 12.22
C PRO A 1 -10.89 -4.96 11.40
N PRO A 2 -10.63 -3.74 11.89
CA PRO A 2 -9.93 -2.69 11.15
C PRO A 2 -8.48 -3.06 10.76
N ASN A 3 -7.88 -4.03 11.45
CA ASN A 3 -6.54 -4.54 11.17
C ASN A 3 -6.61 -5.90 10.47
N HIS A 4 -7.21 -5.94 9.28
CA HIS A 4 -7.34 -7.16 8.48
C HIS A 4 -6.38 -7.11 7.28
N PRO A 5 -5.61 -8.19 6.99
CA PRO A 5 -4.71 -8.23 5.85
C PRO A 5 -5.40 -7.92 4.51
N ASP A 6 -6.63 -8.39 4.32
CA ASP A 6 -7.38 -8.12 3.08
C ASP A 6 -7.80 -6.65 2.94
N LEU A 7 -7.97 -5.94 4.06
CA LEU A 7 -8.19 -4.50 4.02
C LEU A 7 -6.92 -3.79 3.55
N ALA A 8 -5.75 -4.18 4.07
CA ALA A 8 -4.46 -3.64 3.61
C ALA A 8 -4.25 -3.89 2.10
N LYS A 9 -4.54 -5.11 1.61
CA LYS A 9 -4.50 -5.43 0.17
C LYS A 9 -5.43 -4.55 -0.65
N SER A 10 -6.65 -4.30 -0.16
CA SER A 10 -7.62 -3.44 -0.85
C SER A 10 -7.10 -2.00 -0.97
N TYR A 11 -6.53 -1.43 0.09
CA TYR A 11 -5.89 -0.11 0.03
C TYR A 11 -4.71 -0.08 -0.95
N ASN A 12 -3.88 -1.13 -0.98
CA ASN A 12 -2.77 -1.21 -1.94
C ASN A 12 -3.30 -1.20 -3.38
N ASN A 13 -4.33 -1.99 -3.67
CA ASN A 13 -4.92 -2.04 -5.02
C ASN A 13 -5.50 -0.69 -5.45
N ILE A 14 -6.13 0.06 -4.53
CA ILE A 14 -6.58 1.43 -4.80
C ILE A 14 -5.37 2.35 -5.09
N GLY A 15 -4.26 2.16 -4.39
CA GLY A 15 -3.01 2.84 -4.68
C GLY A 15 -2.54 2.59 -6.12
N THR A 16 -2.56 1.34 -6.57
CA THR A 16 -2.21 0.95 -7.94
C THR A 16 -3.15 1.55 -8.98
N ILE A 17 -4.47 1.56 -8.72
CA ILE A 17 -5.42 2.22 -9.62
C ILE A 17 -5.10 3.72 -9.79
N TYR A 18 -4.74 4.41 -8.72
CA TYR A 18 -4.34 5.82 -8.81
C TYR A 18 -2.99 6.02 -9.48
N GLU A 19 -2.06 5.09 -9.33
CA GLU A 19 -0.78 5.07 -10.04
C GLU A 19 -1.01 4.95 -11.55
N ASP A 20 -1.87 4.03 -11.99
CA ASP A 20 -2.25 3.85 -13.40
C ASP A 20 -2.90 5.11 -13.99
N MET A 21 -3.61 5.88 -13.15
CA MET A 21 -4.18 7.18 -13.50
C MET A 21 -3.18 8.35 -13.45
N ASN A 22 -1.88 8.08 -13.22
CA ASN A 22 -0.84 9.09 -12.98
C ASN A 22 -1.14 10.04 -11.79
N ASN A 23 -2.05 9.66 -10.89
CA ASN A 23 -2.36 10.42 -9.69
C ASN A 23 -1.47 9.94 -8.52
N TYR A 24 -0.17 10.23 -8.63
CA TYR A 24 0.84 9.76 -7.69
C TYR A 24 0.62 10.26 -6.25
N SER A 25 0.01 11.44 -6.08
CA SER A 25 -0.35 11.97 -4.75
C SER A 25 -1.38 11.10 -4.03
N LYS A 26 -2.45 10.69 -4.73
CA LYS A 26 -3.44 9.76 -4.16
C LYS A 26 -2.83 8.36 -4.00
N ALA A 27 -2.12 7.84 -5.00
CA ALA A 27 -1.47 6.54 -4.92
C ALA A 27 -0.60 6.40 -3.66
N ARG A 28 0.24 7.42 -3.40
CA ARG A 28 1.09 7.50 -2.20
C ARG A 28 0.30 7.43 -0.89
N THR A 29 -0.86 8.09 -0.83
CA THR A 29 -1.72 8.07 0.36
C THR A 29 -2.26 6.66 0.62
N PHE A 30 -2.77 6.00 -0.43
CA PHE A 30 -3.33 4.66 -0.32
C PHE A 30 -2.26 3.60 0.00
N TYR A 31 -1.08 3.66 -0.62
CA TYR A 31 0.03 2.78 -0.28
C TYR A 31 0.50 2.95 1.17
N LYS A 32 0.55 4.17 1.70
CA LYS A 32 0.87 4.41 3.12
C LYS A 32 -0.15 3.77 4.07
N HIS A 33 -1.44 3.89 3.77
CA HIS A 33 -2.49 3.25 4.56
C HIS A 33 -2.43 1.72 4.49
N ALA A 34 -2.19 1.14 3.31
CA ALA A 34 -1.99 -0.29 3.15
C ALA A 34 -0.84 -0.80 4.05
N ILE A 35 0.31 -0.12 4.03
CA ILE A 35 1.46 -0.48 4.86
C ILE A 35 1.13 -0.37 6.35
N GLN A 36 0.46 0.69 6.78
CA GLN A 36 0.11 0.90 8.19
C GLN A 36 -0.81 -0.22 8.72
N ILE A 37 -1.86 -0.57 7.98
CA ILE A 37 -2.78 -1.67 8.34
C ILE A 37 -2.05 -3.01 8.28
N GLY A 38 -1.21 -3.21 7.26
CA GLY A 38 -0.37 -4.39 7.09
C GLY A 38 0.55 -4.63 8.28
N GLN A 39 1.26 -3.61 8.73
CA GLN A 39 2.18 -3.70 9.86
C GLN A 39 1.49 -4.12 11.16
N GLN A 40 0.19 -3.83 11.30
CA GLN A 40 -0.60 -4.23 12.47
C GLN A 40 -1.23 -5.63 12.32
N SER A 41 -1.29 -6.17 11.11
CA SER A 41 -2.05 -7.40 10.79
C SER A 41 -1.20 -8.55 10.27
N LEU A 42 0.05 -8.29 9.85
CA LEU A 42 0.97 -9.26 9.28
C LEU A 42 2.30 -9.31 10.06
N PRO A 43 3.00 -10.46 10.07
CA PRO A 43 4.38 -10.53 10.52
C PRO A 43 5.27 -9.54 9.77
N SER A 44 6.30 -9.00 10.44
CA SER A 44 7.17 -7.97 9.88
C SER A 44 7.94 -8.40 8.61
N ASN A 45 8.15 -9.71 8.43
CA ASN A 45 8.80 -10.33 7.28
C ASN A 45 7.84 -10.77 6.17
N HIS A 46 6.55 -10.43 6.25
CA HIS A 46 5.58 -10.81 5.24
C HIS A 46 5.90 -10.15 3.88
N PRO A 47 5.92 -10.91 2.76
CA PRO A 47 6.32 -10.39 1.45
C PRO A 47 5.48 -9.20 0.97
N ASP A 48 4.18 -9.21 1.23
CA ASP A 48 3.28 -8.10 0.89
C ASP A 48 3.78 -6.73 1.41
N LEU A 49 4.34 -6.68 2.62
CA LEU A 49 4.86 -5.44 3.19
C LEU A 49 6.04 -4.89 2.38
N GLN A 50 6.86 -5.76 1.78
CA GLN A 50 7.96 -5.32 0.92
C GLN A 50 7.44 -4.86 -0.43
N GLN A 51 6.50 -5.59 -1.02
CA GLN A 51 5.89 -5.18 -2.29
C GLN A 51 5.24 -3.80 -2.18
N TRP A 52 4.45 -3.55 -1.13
CA TRP A 52 3.78 -2.26 -0.95
C TRP A 52 4.76 -1.11 -0.71
N ARG A 53 5.90 -1.38 -0.05
CA ARG A 53 6.99 -0.39 0.09
C ARG A 53 7.64 -0.06 -1.24
N THR A 54 7.87 -1.05 -2.10
CA THR A 54 8.37 -0.83 -3.46
C THR A 54 7.41 0.03 -4.26
N ASN A 55 6.10 -0.27 -4.21
CA ASN A 55 5.08 0.54 -4.88
C ASN A 55 5.07 1.99 -4.35
N LEU A 56 5.15 2.16 -3.03
CA LEU A 56 5.25 3.48 -2.41
C LEU A 56 6.50 4.24 -2.86
N GLU A 57 7.63 3.56 -2.98
CA GLU A 57 8.89 4.17 -3.42
C GLU A 57 8.86 4.56 -4.89
N TYR A 58 8.25 3.74 -5.74
CA TYR A 58 8.03 4.06 -7.14
C TYR A 58 7.28 5.39 -7.31
N VAL A 59 6.12 5.53 -6.63
CA VAL A 59 5.31 6.77 -6.72
C VAL A 59 5.89 7.97 -5.97
N LYS A 60 7.01 7.81 -5.24
CA LYS A 60 7.77 8.94 -4.70
C LYS A 60 8.70 9.57 -5.73
N ASN A 61 9.14 8.78 -6.70
CA ASN A 61 10.06 9.18 -7.76
C ASN A 61 9.34 9.66 -9.03
N LYS A 62 8.02 9.86 -8.95
CA LYS A 62 7.15 10.42 -9.98
C LYS A 62 6.55 11.72 -9.47
#